data_AF-A0A0B1SBK8-F1
#
_entry.id   AF-A0A0B1SBK8-F1
#
_cell.length_a   1.000
_cell.length_b   1.000
_cell.length_c   1.000
_cell.angle_alpha   90.00
_cell.angle_beta   90.00
_cell.angle_gamma   90.00
#
_symmetry.space_group_name_H-M   'P 1'
#
loop_
_entity.id
_entity.type
_entity.pdbx_description
1 polymer ?
#
loop_
_entity_poly.entity_id
_entity_poly.type
_entity_poly.pdbx_seq_one_letter_code
_entity_poly.pdbx_strand_id
1 'polypeptide(L)'
;MARRLLLDKSISDDMERVMISKLKTECGCHFTLKLENMFRDKELWTTQSTAFKEYRDNFVQNERTIDISVRVLTAGVWPTHSAPGCILPAPCEQAFNMFNNFYESKHNGRKLTLNTMLGTADVKAVFYGVSSQKPGTSEVRETPKEENKILVVNTHQMVILMCFNSQSRLTFQALSEQTNITERELKRNLQSLAMGKPAQRVLCRKGKGKDIGRFFVVIGELHVFSTWNTLRFLIL
;
A
#
# COMPACT_ATOMS: atom_id res chain seq x y z
N MET A 1 19.80 -7.59 3.17
CA MET A 1 19.54 -7.88 1.74
C MET A 1 18.05 -7.90 1.42
N ALA A 2 17.25 -8.81 2.01
CA ALA A 2 15.80 -8.96 1.74
C ALA A 2 15.02 -7.63 1.63
N ARG A 3 15.04 -6.77 2.67
CA ARG A 3 14.35 -5.47 2.64
C ARG A 3 14.78 -4.57 1.47
N ARG A 4 16.06 -4.59 1.09
CA ARG A 4 16.58 -3.77 -0.01
C ARG A 4 16.08 -4.27 -1.37
N LEU A 5 16.03 -5.58 -1.57
CA LEU A 5 15.44 -6.19 -2.77
C LEU A 5 13.94 -5.88 -2.87
N LEU A 6 13.20 -6.04 -1.77
CA LEU A 6 11.75 -5.77 -1.71
C LEU A 6 11.38 -4.31 -2.00
N LEU A 7 12.26 -3.37 -1.65
CA LEU A 7 12.05 -1.96 -1.92
C LEU A 7 12.68 -1.51 -3.24
N ASP A 8 13.29 -2.43 -3.98
CA ASP A 8 14.03 -2.16 -5.22
C ASP A 8 15.08 -1.05 -5.07
N LYS A 9 15.78 -1.07 -3.92
CA LYS A 9 16.84 -0.11 -3.57
C LYS A 9 18.24 -0.69 -3.79
N SER A 10 18.38 -1.73 -4.62
CA SER A 10 19.70 -2.23 -5.00
C SER A 10 20.37 -1.24 -5.96
N ILE A 11 21.67 -0.99 -5.74
CA ILE A 11 22.46 -0.08 -6.59
C ILE A 11 22.82 -0.75 -7.92
N SER A 12 23.12 -2.05 -7.87
CA SER A 12 23.39 -2.88 -9.04
C SER A 12 23.08 -4.33 -8.68
N ASP A 13 22.29 -4.99 -9.52
CA ASP A 13 21.98 -6.41 -9.34
C ASP A 13 23.21 -7.30 -9.63
N ASP A 14 24.12 -6.85 -10.50
CA ASP A 14 25.37 -7.55 -10.79
C ASP A 14 26.30 -7.56 -9.57
N MET A 15 26.43 -6.43 -8.86
CA MET A 15 27.20 -6.38 -7.62
C MET A 15 26.63 -7.31 -6.54
N GLU A 16 25.30 -7.45 -6.48
CA GLU A 16 24.65 -8.35 -5.54
C GLU A 16 24.91 -9.82 -5.90
N ARG A 17 24.91 -10.17 -7.19
CA ARG A 17 25.30 -11.51 -7.67
C ARG A 17 26.75 -11.84 -7.34
N VAL A 18 27.66 -10.89 -7.58
CA VAL A 18 29.08 -11.07 -7.24
C VAL A 18 29.26 -11.27 -5.74
N MET A 19 28.53 -10.51 -4.92
CA MET A 19 28.54 -10.68 -3.45
C MET A 19 28.06 -12.08 -3.04
N ILE A 20 26.95 -12.56 -3.59
CA ILE A 20 26.44 -13.92 -3.30
C ILE A 20 27.45 -14.98 -3.75
N SER A 21 28.05 -14.83 -4.94
CA SER A 21 29.05 -15.76 -5.46
C SER A 21 30.27 -15.86 -4.54
N LYS A 22 30.80 -14.73 -4.07
CA LYS A 22 31.92 -14.72 -3.11
C LYS A 22 31.52 -15.38 -1.78
N LEU A 23 30.35 -15.09 -1.23
CA LEU A 23 29.86 -15.74 0.00
C LEU A 23 29.70 -17.26 -0.18
N LYS A 24 29.30 -17.71 -1.37
CA LYS A 24 29.18 -19.14 -1.68
C LYS A 24 30.54 -19.83 -1.67
N THR A 25 31.56 -19.17 -2.21
CA THR A 25 32.94 -19.68 -2.19
C THR A 25 33.48 -19.77 -0.76
N GLU A 26 33.31 -18.72 0.04
CA GLU A 26 33.88 -18.64 1.39
C GLU A 26 33.10 -19.46 2.44
N CYS A 27 31.78 -19.55 2.32
CA CYS A 27 30.90 -20.12 3.35
C CYS A 27 30.10 -21.35 2.89
N GLY A 28 30.21 -21.73 1.60
CA GLY A 28 29.53 -22.89 1.02
C GLY A 28 28.10 -22.60 0.54
N CYS A 29 27.56 -23.53 -0.27
CA CYS A 29 26.26 -23.40 -0.93
C CYS A 29 25.06 -23.40 0.02
N HIS A 30 25.15 -24.10 1.15
CA HIS A 30 24.07 -24.15 2.14
C HIS A 30 23.83 -22.77 2.77
N PHE A 31 24.91 -22.00 2.98
CA PHE A 31 24.84 -20.67 3.56
C PHE A 31 24.12 -19.67 2.64
N THR A 32 24.37 -19.72 1.33
CA THR A 32 23.81 -18.78 0.35
C THR A 32 22.45 -19.18 -0.19
N LEU A 33 21.97 -20.41 0.06
CA LEU A 33 20.76 -20.96 -0.55
C LEU A 33 19.54 -20.03 -0.47
N LYS A 34 19.27 -19.44 0.70
CA LYS A 34 18.13 -18.51 0.85
C LYS A 34 18.34 -17.22 0.06
N LEU A 35 19.57 -16.68 0.02
CA LEU A 35 19.87 -15.46 -0.74
C LEU A 35 19.74 -15.70 -2.25
N GLU A 36 20.21 -16.85 -2.73
CA GLU A 36 20.05 -17.27 -4.13
C GLU A 36 18.56 -17.40 -4.48
N ASN A 37 17.75 -18.02 -3.63
CA ASN A 37 16.31 -18.13 -3.86
C ASN A 37 15.58 -16.77 -3.81
N MET A 38 15.97 -15.85 -2.92
CA MET A 38 15.44 -14.48 -2.92
C MET A 38 15.73 -13.76 -4.24
N PHE A 39 16.91 -13.99 -4.83
CA PHE A 39 17.26 -13.41 -6.13
C PHE A 39 16.44 -13.99 -7.27
N ARG A 40 16.21 -15.31 -7.29
CA ARG A 40 15.33 -15.95 -8.26
C ARG A 40 13.90 -15.42 -8.18
N ASP A 41 13.37 -15.25 -6.98
CA ASP A 41 12.04 -14.64 -6.78
C ASP A 41 11.99 -13.20 -7.30
N LYS A 42 13.06 -12.40 -7.09
CA LYS A 42 13.17 -11.04 -7.64
C LYS A 42 13.14 -11.02 -9.17
N GLU A 43 13.85 -11.93 -9.83
CA GLU A 43 13.81 -12.02 -11.29
C GLU A 43 12.41 -12.40 -11.78
N LEU A 44 11.82 -13.41 -11.15
CA LEU A 44 10.54 -13.97 -11.54
C LEU A 44 9.39 -12.97 -11.38
N TRP A 45 9.39 -12.12 -10.34
CA TRP A 45 8.30 -11.15 -10.15
C TRP A 45 8.17 -10.16 -11.31
N THR A 46 9.27 -9.90 -12.03
CA THR A 46 9.29 -8.91 -13.11
C THR A 46 8.60 -9.51 -14.32
N THR A 47 8.98 -10.74 -14.67
CA THR A 47 8.33 -11.54 -15.70
C THR A 47 6.85 -11.75 -15.41
N GLN A 48 6.48 -12.06 -14.15
CA GLN A 48 5.08 -12.22 -13.77
C GLN A 48 4.28 -10.92 -13.88
N SER A 49 4.88 -9.79 -13.48
CA SER A 49 4.23 -8.48 -13.59
C SER A 49 3.94 -8.12 -15.06
N THR A 50 4.91 -8.34 -15.96
CA THR A 50 4.71 -8.10 -17.39
C THR A 50 3.63 -9.01 -17.98
N ALA A 51 3.70 -10.31 -17.68
CA ALA A 51 2.73 -11.28 -18.17
C ALA A 51 1.31 -11.03 -17.64
N PHE A 52 1.17 -10.51 -16.41
CA PHE A 52 -0.12 -10.11 -15.86
C PHE A 52 -0.67 -8.86 -16.54
N LYS A 53 0.20 -7.87 -16.85
CA LYS A 53 -0.20 -6.68 -17.59
C LYS A 53 -0.76 -7.04 -18.97
N GLU A 54 -0.08 -7.91 -19.70
CA GLU A 54 -0.54 -8.43 -20.99
C GLU A 54 -1.86 -9.21 -20.86
N TYR A 55 -1.99 -10.04 -19.82
CA TYR A 55 -3.25 -10.74 -19.54
C TYR A 55 -4.40 -9.75 -19.32
N ARG A 56 -4.20 -8.72 -18.49
CA ARG A 56 -5.22 -7.71 -18.23
C ARG A 56 -5.62 -6.95 -19.50
N ASP A 57 -4.65 -6.49 -20.28
CA ASP A 57 -4.90 -5.66 -21.46
C ASP A 57 -5.64 -6.45 -22.58
N ASN A 58 -5.48 -7.78 -22.62
CA ASN A 58 -6.17 -8.66 -23.57
C ASN A 58 -7.57 -9.10 -23.12
N PHE A 59 -7.79 -9.30 -21.82
CA PHE A 59 -9.03 -9.88 -21.29
C PHE A 59 -10.01 -8.84 -20.71
N VAL A 60 -9.55 -7.64 -20.35
CA VAL A 60 -10.34 -6.64 -19.59
C VAL A 60 -10.23 -5.27 -20.27
N GLN A 61 -10.84 -5.11 -21.44
CA GLN A 61 -10.78 -3.83 -22.18
C GLN A 61 -11.71 -2.72 -21.65
N ASN A 62 -12.61 -3.00 -20.69
CA ASN A 62 -13.71 -2.08 -20.36
C ASN A 62 -13.94 -1.78 -18.87
N GLU A 63 -13.14 -2.32 -17.96
CA GLU A 63 -13.29 -2.01 -16.53
C GLU A 63 -12.26 -0.98 -16.08
N ARG A 64 -12.71 0.07 -15.37
CA ARG A 64 -11.85 1.03 -14.67
C ARG A 64 -11.21 0.36 -13.44
N THR A 65 -10.40 -0.68 -13.66
CA THR A 65 -9.72 -1.41 -12.60
C THR A 65 -8.50 -0.66 -12.12
N ILE A 66 -8.20 -0.76 -10.83
CA ILE A 66 -6.98 -0.18 -10.26
C ILE A 66 -5.76 -0.90 -10.84
N ASP A 67 -4.72 -0.14 -11.23
CA ASP A 67 -3.45 -0.72 -11.63
C ASP A 67 -2.72 -1.31 -10.41
N ILE A 68 -2.27 -2.56 -10.55
CA ILE A 68 -1.57 -3.28 -9.50
C ILE A 68 -0.22 -3.78 -10.00
N SER A 69 0.78 -3.68 -9.13
CA SER A 69 2.10 -4.26 -9.29
C SER A 69 2.29 -5.27 -8.17
N VAL A 70 2.66 -6.49 -8.54
CA VAL A 70 2.66 -7.61 -7.60
C VAL A 70 4.04 -8.22 -7.53
N ARG A 71 4.51 -8.47 -6.31
CA ARG A 71 5.75 -9.19 -6.05
C ARG A 71 5.41 -10.51 -5.38
N VAL A 72 5.49 -11.61 -6.15
CA VAL A 72 5.27 -12.96 -5.63
C VAL A 72 6.58 -13.48 -5.06
N LEU A 73 6.54 -13.95 -3.82
CA LEU A 73 7.68 -14.46 -3.06
C LEU A 73 7.45 -15.91 -2.69
N THR A 74 8.52 -16.69 -2.59
CA THR A 74 8.45 -18.07 -2.08
C THR A 74 8.38 -18.08 -0.55
N ALA A 75 7.34 -18.68 0.02
CA ALA A 75 7.22 -18.87 1.47
C ALA A 75 8.43 -19.61 2.06
N GLY A 76 8.93 -19.16 3.22
CA GLY A 76 10.09 -19.74 3.91
C GLY A 76 11.46 -19.32 3.38
N VAL A 77 11.53 -18.71 2.18
CA VAL A 77 12.77 -18.12 1.64
C VAL A 77 13.02 -16.73 2.24
N TRP A 78 11.97 -15.90 2.32
CA TRP A 78 12.08 -14.53 2.77
C TRP A 78 11.83 -14.40 4.28
N PRO A 79 12.54 -13.49 4.98
CA PRO A 79 12.28 -13.18 6.38
C PRO A 79 11.06 -12.25 6.50
N THR A 80 9.91 -12.72 6.05
CA THR A 80 8.63 -11.99 6.15
C THR A 80 7.83 -12.54 7.33
N HIS A 81 7.19 -11.64 8.07
CA HIS A 81 6.19 -12.05 9.06
C HIS A 81 4.85 -12.27 8.37
N SER A 82 4.09 -13.25 8.83
CA SER A 82 2.68 -13.39 8.44
C SER A 82 1.96 -12.09 8.74
N ALA A 83 1.29 -11.53 7.74
CA ALA A 83 0.45 -10.36 7.97
C ALA A 83 -0.79 -10.81 8.78
N PRO A 84 -1.17 -10.10 9.85
CA PRO A 84 -2.47 -10.31 10.46
C PRO A 84 -3.58 -9.94 9.47
N GLY A 85 -4.82 -10.38 9.76
CA GLY A 85 -5.98 -10.08 8.93
C GLY A 85 -6.14 -8.58 8.64
N CYS A 86 -6.60 -8.25 7.44
CA CYS A 86 -6.94 -6.90 7.04
C CYS A 86 -8.02 -7.00 5.96
N ILE A 87 -9.14 -6.29 6.17
CA ILE A 87 -10.23 -6.22 5.20
C ILE A 87 -9.84 -5.16 4.16
N LEU A 88 -9.64 -5.59 2.91
CA LEU A 88 -9.32 -4.69 1.82
C LEU A 88 -10.58 -3.98 1.32
N PRO A 89 -10.48 -2.73 0.84
CA PRO A 89 -11.53 -2.10 0.06
C PRO A 89 -11.87 -2.93 -1.17
N ALA A 90 -13.15 -3.02 -1.53
CA ALA A 90 -13.64 -3.84 -2.65
C ALA A 90 -12.84 -3.65 -3.96
N PRO A 91 -12.46 -2.42 -4.38
CA PRO A 91 -11.64 -2.26 -5.59
C PRO A 91 -10.25 -2.93 -5.51
N CYS A 92 -9.64 -2.96 -4.32
CA CYS A 92 -8.35 -3.60 -4.09
C CYS A 92 -8.47 -5.12 -4.07
N GLU A 93 -9.53 -5.62 -3.45
CA GLU A 93 -9.84 -7.06 -3.39
C GLU A 93 -10.13 -7.62 -4.79
N GLN A 94 -10.93 -6.93 -5.60
CA GLN A 94 -11.19 -7.32 -6.99
C GLN A 94 -9.91 -7.40 -7.81
N ALA A 95 -9.03 -6.40 -7.69
CA ALA A 95 -7.75 -6.40 -8.39
C ALA A 95 -6.84 -7.55 -7.93
N PHE A 96 -6.78 -7.83 -6.63
CA PHE A 96 -6.04 -8.97 -6.09
C PHE A 96 -6.60 -10.30 -6.58
N ASN A 97 -7.93 -10.48 -6.58
CA ASN A 97 -8.57 -11.71 -7.06
C ASN A 97 -8.32 -11.95 -8.55
N MET A 98 -8.30 -10.89 -9.36
CA MET A 98 -7.91 -10.97 -10.77
C MET A 98 -6.49 -11.51 -10.93
N PHE A 99 -5.54 -10.99 -10.15
CA PHE A 99 -4.17 -11.53 -10.14
C PHE A 99 -4.12 -12.97 -9.65
N ASN A 100 -4.90 -13.31 -8.61
CA ASN A 100 -4.95 -14.66 -8.06
C ASN A 100 -5.41 -15.68 -9.13
N ASN A 101 -6.50 -15.38 -9.83
CA ASN A 101 -7.00 -16.23 -10.91
C ASN A 101 -5.99 -16.39 -12.05
N PHE A 102 -5.33 -15.29 -12.45
CA PHE A 102 -4.23 -15.32 -13.41
C PHE A 102 -3.10 -16.25 -12.94
N TYR A 103 -2.68 -16.13 -11.69
CA TYR A 103 -1.58 -16.91 -11.15
C TYR A 103 -1.94 -18.41 -11.05
N GLU A 104 -3.12 -18.74 -10.52
CA GLU A 104 -3.62 -20.12 -10.41
C GLU A 104 -3.74 -20.78 -11.79
N SER A 105 -4.15 -20.05 -12.83
CA SER A 105 -4.23 -20.57 -14.21
C SER A 105 -2.88 -21.01 -14.77
N LYS A 106 -1.78 -20.42 -14.29
CA LYS A 106 -0.40 -20.71 -14.74
C LYS A 106 0.35 -21.64 -13.78
N HIS A 107 -0.02 -21.66 -12.50
CA HIS A 107 0.70 -22.36 -11.43
C HIS A 107 -0.24 -23.25 -10.64
N ASN A 108 -0.54 -24.43 -11.19
CA ASN A 108 -1.43 -25.39 -10.54
C ASN A 108 -0.88 -25.85 -9.17
N GLY A 109 -1.77 -25.95 -8.18
CA GLY A 109 -1.43 -26.41 -6.83
C GLY A 109 -0.73 -25.38 -5.94
N ARG A 110 -0.60 -24.12 -6.38
CA ARG A 110 -0.07 -23.03 -5.55
C ARG A 110 -1.19 -22.15 -5.03
N LYS A 111 -1.04 -21.66 -3.80
CA LYS A 111 -1.97 -20.72 -3.17
C LYS A 111 -1.22 -19.46 -2.78
N LEU A 112 -1.76 -18.31 -3.16
CA LEU A 112 -1.22 -17.01 -2.82
C LEU A 112 -1.78 -16.51 -1.49
N THR A 113 -0.92 -15.90 -0.68
CA THR A 113 -1.30 -15.19 0.54
C THR A 113 -0.85 -13.74 0.46
N LEU A 114 -1.80 -12.82 0.55
CA LEU A 114 -1.46 -11.39 0.52
C LEU A 114 -0.78 -10.95 1.82
N ASN A 115 0.34 -10.23 1.69
CA ASN A 115 1.00 -9.59 2.82
C ASN A 115 0.75 -8.07 2.81
N THR A 116 -0.23 -7.62 3.59
CA THR A 116 -0.61 -6.20 3.68
C THR A 116 0.38 -5.33 4.45
N MET A 117 1.39 -5.91 5.11
CA MET A 117 2.37 -5.16 5.91
C MET A 117 3.48 -4.52 5.08
N LEU A 118 3.69 -5.03 3.87
CA LEU A 118 4.85 -4.68 3.03
C LEU A 118 4.47 -4.00 1.72
N GLY A 119 3.18 -3.74 1.52
CA GLY A 119 2.66 -3.05 0.34
C GLY A 119 2.60 -1.53 0.48
N THR A 120 2.49 -0.85 -0.66
CA THR A 120 2.29 0.60 -0.79
C THR A 120 1.22 0.90 -1.81
N ALA A 121 0.60 2.08 -1.68
CA ALA A 121 -0.44 2.55 -2.58
C ALA A 121 -0.27 4.03 -2.87
N ASP A 122 -0.52 4.41 -4.11
CA ASP A 122 -0.74 5.80 -4.49
C ASP A 122 -2.23 6.09 -4.41
N VAL A 123 -2.60 7.09 -3.61
CA VAL A 123 -3.99 7.42 -3.30
C VAL A 123 -4.27 8.86 -3.71
N LYS A 124 -5.16 9.05 -4.69
CA LYS A 124 -5.59 10.39 -5.09
C LYS A 124 -6.59 10.93 -4.07
N ALA A 125 -6.25 12.08 -3.50
CA ALA A 125 -6.99 12.79 -2.49
C ALA A 125 -7.44 14.14 -3.04
N VAL A 126 -8.73 14.45 -2.95
CA VAL A 126 -9.26 15.80 -3.23
C VAL A 126 -9.51 16.50 -1.90
N PHE A 127 -8.89 17.65 -1.72
CA PHE A 127 -9.07 18.52 -0.57
C PHE A 127 -9.89 19.74 -0.98
N TYR A 128 -10.94 20.04 -0.22
CA TYR A 128 -11.72 21.26 -0.38
C TYR A 128 -11.23 22.28 0.65
N GLY A 129 -10.49 23.29 0.18
CA GLY A 129 -9.98 24.34 1.04
C GLY A 129 -11.10 25.25 1.55
N VAL A 130 -10.99 25.69 2.81
CA VAL A 130 -11.69 26.91 3.25
C VAL A 130 -10.84 28.07 2.73
N SER A 131 -11.38 28.86 1.80
CA SER A 131 -10.73 30.06 1.29
C SER A 131 -10.11 30.84 2.46
N SER A 132 -8.80 31.08 2.39
CA SER A 132 -8.14 32.02 3.29
C SER A 132 -8.74 33.38 3.02
N GLN A 133 -9.83 33.73 3.72
CA GLN A 133 -10.37 35.08 3.71
C GLN A 133 -9.23 36.02 4.12
N LYS A 134 -8.72 36.79 3.15
CA LYS A 134 -8.03 38.03 3.48
C LYS A 134 -9.08 38.92 4.15
N PRO A 135 -8.86 39.37 5.39
CA PRO A 135 -9.83 40.24 6.06
C PRO A 135 -9.82 41.58 5.31
N GLY A 136 -10.86 41.87 4.53
CA GLY A 136 -10.99 43.18 3.87
C GLY A 136 -11.89 43.29 2.63
N THR A 137 -12.34 42.22 1.99
CA THR A 137 -13.20 42.33 0.80
C THR A 137 -14.49 41.55 0.96
N SER A 138 -15.55 42.28 1.27
CA SER A 138 -16.93 41.84 1.10
C SER A 138 -17.19 41.73 -0.41
N GLU A 139 -17.24 40.53 -0.97
CA GLU A 139 -18.18 40.09 -1.99
C GLU A 139 -17.77 38.75 -2.64
N VAL A 140 -18.81 38.00 -3.04
CA VAL A 140 -18.85 36.78 -3.86
C VAL A 140 -18.56 35.45 -3.15
N ARG A 141 -19.56 34.55 -3.23
CA ARG A 141 -19.50 33.13 -2.88
C ARG A 141 -18.37 32.44 -3.65
N GLU A 142 -17.19 32.34 -3.07
CA GLU A 142 -16.10 31.54 -3.65
C GLU A 142 -16.44 30.05 -3.48
N THR A 143 -16.63 29.36 -4.61
CA THR A 143 -16.67 27.90 -4.66
C THR A 143 -15.40 27.35 -3.99
N PRO A 144 -15.49 26.32 -3.12
CA PRO A 144 -14.31 25.75 -2.46
C PRO A 144 -13.27 25.37 -3.51
N LYS A 145 -12.04 25.90 -3.39
CA LYS A 145 -10.99 25.55 -4.35
C LYS A 145 -10.60 24.09 -4.14
N GLU A 146 -10.88 23.26 -5.15
CA GLU A 146 -10.48 21.87 -5.18
C GLU A 146 -8.96 21.76 -5.35
N GLU A 147 -8.29 21.13 -4.39
CA GLU A 147 -6.87 20.81 -4.47
C GLU A 147 -6.70 19.29 -4.55
N ASN A 148 -6.14 18.82 -5.67
CA ASN A 148 -5.87 17.40 -5.88
C ASN A 148 -4.44 17.07 -5.44
N LYS A 149 -4.25 16.04 -4.60
CA LYS A 149 -2.93 15.52 -4.22
C LYS A 149 -2.85 14.01 -4.39
N ILE A 150 -1.64 13.51 -4.59
CA ILE A 150 -1.34 12.08 -4.58
C ILE A 150 -0.62 11.76 -3.28
N LEU A 151 -1.20 10.86 -2.49
CA LEU A 151 -0.64 10.39 -1.23
C LEU A 151 0.03 9.05 -1.47
N VAL A 152 1.34 8.98 -1.25
CA VAL A 152 2.08 7.71 -1.22
C VAL A 152 2.01 7.16 0.19
N VAL A 153 1.24 6.08 0.38
CA VAL A 153 0.92 5.52 1.70
C VAL A 153 1.20 4.02 1.73
N ASN A 154 1.33 3.45 2.93
CA ASN A 154 1.34 2.00 3.07
C ASN A 154 -0.09 1.43 2.89
N THR A 155 -0.22 0.11 2.68
CA THR A 155 -1.52 -0.53 2.47
C THR A 155 -2.51 -0.26 3.60
N HIS A 156 -2.09 -0.35 4.87
CA HIS A 156 -2.98 -0.10 6.01
C HIS A 156 -3.47 1.34 6.07
N GLN A 157 -2.62 2.32 5.78
CA GLN A 157 -3.01 3.73 5.67
C GLN A 157 -4.02 3.93 4.53
N MET A 158 -3.83 3.29 3.38
CA MET A 158 -4.81 3.31 2.30
C MET A 158 -6.15 2.73 2.75
N VAL A 159 -6.17 1.57 3.42
CA VAL A 159 -7.41 0.95 3.95
C VAL A 159 -8.12 1.91 4.90
N ILE A 160 -7.40 2.53 5.83
CA ILE A 160 -7.94 3.51 6.79
C ILE A 160 -8.53 4.72 6.06
N LEU A 161 -7.81 5.30 5.09
CA LEU A 161 -8.27 6.48 4.34
C LEU A 161 -9.53 6.17 3.52
N MET A 162 -9.63 4.98 2.95
CA MET A 162 -10.80 4.56 2.17
C MET A 162 -12.09 4.45 3.00
N CYS A 163 -11.99 4.16 4.32
CA CYS A 163 -13.16 4.18 5.21
C CYS A 163 -13.85 5.56 5.25
N PHE A 164 -13.08 6.65 5.09
CA PHE A 164 -13.60 8.01 5.16
C PHE A 164 -14.43 8.44 3.94
N ASN A 165 -14.38 7.66 2.84
CA ASN A 165 -15.26 7.89 1.69
C ASN A 165 -16.74 7.61 2.01
N SER A 166 -17.02 6.75 3.00
CA SER A 166 -18.39 6.44 3.44
C SER A 166 -18.80 7.23 4.68
N GLN A 167 -17.84 7.62 5.53
CA GLN A 167 -18.10 8.28 6.80
C GLN A 167 -17.06 9.38 7.06
N SER A 168 -17.51 10.63 7.19
CA SER A 168 -16.61 11.78 7.44
C SER A 168 -15.96 11.77 8.83
N ARG A 169 -16.48 10.97 9.76
CA ARG A 169 -15.99 10.85 11.14
C ARG A 169 -16.06 9.42 11.63
N LEU A 170 -14.95 8.90 12.13
CA LEU A 170 -14.84 7.52 12.62
C LEU A 170 -14.16 7.48 14.00
N THR A 171 -14.56 6.52 14.83
CA THR A 171 -13.86 6.20 16.09
C THR A 171 -12.73 5.22 15.83
N PHE A 172 -11.81 5.11 16.78
CA PHE A 172 -10.79 4.06 16.75
C PHE A 172 -11.40 2.65 16.68
N GLN A 173 -12.45 2.41 17.46
CA GLN A 173 -13.15 1.12 17.48
C GLN A 173 -13.81 0.80 16.14
N ALA A 174 -14.53 1.76 15.54
CA ALA A 174 -15.16 1.56 14.23
C ALA A 174 -14.13 1.28 13.13
N LEU A 175 -12.99 1.97 13.15
CA LEU A 175 -11.88 1.67 12.22
C LEU A 175 -11.30 0.27 12.46
N SER A 176 -11.13 -0.15 13.70
CA SER A 176 -10.64 -1.49 14.03
C SER A 176 -11.58 -2.58 13.51
N GLU A 177 -12.90 -2.40 13.70
CA GLU A 177 -13.93 -3.36 13.26
C GLU A 177 -14.05 -3.40 11.72
N GLN A 178 -14.07 -2.24 11.06
CA GLN A 178 -14.21 -2.15 9.60
C GLN A 178 -12.98 -2.66 8.84
N THR A 179 -11.78 -2.44 9.38
CA THR A 179 -10.52 -2.75 8.66
C THR A 179 -9.89 -4.06 9.11
N ASN A 180 -10.28 -4.59 10.27
CA ASN A 180 -9.67 -5.73 10.96
C ASN A 180 -8.16 -5.57 11.21
N ILE A 181 -7.61 -4.35 11.16
CA ILE A 181 -6.20 -4.08 11.44
C ILE A 181 -5.97 -4.18 12.95
N THR A 182 -4.94 -4.91 13.37
CA THR A 182 -4.59 -5.06 14.80
C THR A 182 -4.42 -3.70 15.48
N GLU A 183 -4.83 -3.60 16.74
CA GLU A 183 -4.79 -2.35 17.50
C GLU A 183 -3.41 -1.68 17.44
N ARG A 184 -2.32 -2.43 17.66
CA ARG A 184 -0.95 -1.92 17.59
C ARG A 184 -0.65 -1.24 16.25
N GLU A 185 -1.02 -1.88 15.14
CA GLU A 185 -0.78 -1.36 13.80
C GLU A 185 -1.70 -0.20 13.45
N LEU A 186 -2.98 -0.28 13.82
CA LEU A 186 -3.93 0.80 13.62
C LEU A 186 -3.47 2.07 14.36
N LYS A 187 -3.01 1.93 15.61
CA LYS A 187 -2.44 3.03 16.40
C LYS A 187 -1.25 3.69 15.69
N ARG A 188 -0.30 2.87 15.21
CA ARG A 188 0.90 3.34 14.50
C ARG A 188 0.55 4.11 13.22
N ASN A 189 -0.37 3.57 12.42
CA ASN A 189 -0.78 4.19 11.16
C ASN A 189 -1.55 5.50 11.39
N LEU A 190 -2.45 5.54 12.38
CA LEU A 190 -3.20 6.75 12.75
C LEU A 190 -2.28 7.85 13.30
N GLN A 191 -1.26 7.50 14.08
CA GLN A 191 -0.26 8.48 14.53
C GLN A 191 0.46 9.13 13.34
N SER A 192 0.85 8.33 12.33
CA SER A 192 1.46 8.87 11.12
C SER A 192 0.52 9.79 10.34
N LEU A 193 -0.77 9.44 10.24
CA LEU A 193 -1.76 10.19 9.45
C LEU A 193 -2.26 11.47 10.15
N ALA A 194 -2.32 11.48 11.50
CA ALA A 194 -2.92 12.56 12.29
C ALA A 194 -1.92 13.40 13.09
N MET A 195 -0.74 12.86 13.40
CA MET A 195 0.23 13.48 14.32
C MET A 195 1.56 13.85 13.66
N GLY A 196 1.67 13.68 12.34
CA GLY A 196 2.84 14.12 11.55
C GLY A 196 3.05 15.64 11.53
N LYS A 197 3.92 16.13 10.64
CA LYS A 197 4.10 17.58 10.43
C LYS A 197 2.78 18.19 9.93
N PRO A 198 2.38 19.41 10.33
CA PRO A 198 1.11 20.01 9.92
C PRO A 198 0.85 19.94 8.40
N ALA A 199 1.87 20.20 7.58
CA ALA A 199 1.79 20.12 6.12
C ALA A 199 1.60 18.69 5.55
N GLN A 200 1.74 17.65 6.37
CA GLN A 200 1.66 16.23 6.00
C GLN A 200 0.48 15.51 6.66
N ARG A 201 -0.26 16.18 7.55
CA ARG A 201 -1.41 15.56 8.23
C ARG A 201 -2.56 15.46 7.24
N VAL A 202 -3.15 14.28 7.18
CA VAL A 202 -4.37 14.03 6.41
C VAL A 202 -5.57 13.99 7.36
N LEU A 203 -5.39 13.50 8.60
CA LEU A 203 -6.47 13.37 9.58
C LEU A 203 -6.35 14.37 10.73
N CYS A 204 -7.49 14.88 11.18
CA CYS A 204 -7.69 15.63 12.40
C CYS A 204 -8.18 14.69 13.50
N ARG A 205 -7.65 14.83 14.71
CA ARG A 205 -8.18 14.16 15.91
C ARG A 205 -8.77 15.17 16.87
N LYS A 206 -9.85 14.80 17.55
CA LYS A 206 -10.40 15.60 18.66
C LYS A 206 -9.78 15.11 19.98
N GLY A 207 -8.85 15.87 20.54
CA GLY A 207 -8.16 15.59 21.82
C GLY A 207 -6.77 16.26 21.93
N LYS A 208 -6.30 16.58 23.15
CA LYS A 208 -4.95 17.11 23.44
C LYS A 208 -4.02 15.96 23.89
N GLY A 209 -2.70 16.03 23.62
CA GLY A 209 -1.70 15.08 24.16
C GLY A 209 -1.11 14.08 23.16
N LYS A 210 -0.31 13.11 23.59
CA LYS A 210 0.28 12.06 22.70
C LYS A 210 -0.66 10.87 22.45
N ASP A 211 -1.79 10.80 23.14
CA ASP A 211 -2.72 9.68 23.08
C ASP A 211 -3.65 9.72 21.85
N ILE A 212 -4.08 8.54 21.41
CA ILE A 212 -4.97 8.40 20.25
C ILE A 212 -6.33 8.96 20.63
N GLY A 213 -6.78 9.97 19.89
CA GLY A 213 -8.02 10.69 20.17
C GLY A 213 -9.25 9.79 20.04
N ARG A 214 -10.35 10.16 20.70
CA ARG A 214 -11.61 9.38 20.67
C ARG A 214 -12.23 9.30 19.27
N PHE A 215 -12.00 10.33 18.44
CA PHE A 215 -12.53 10.42 17.08
C PHE A 215 -11.48 10.98 16.12
N PHE A 216 -11.54 10.48 14.89
CA PHE A 216 -10.79 10.96 13.73
C PHE A 216 -11.77 11.54 12.73
N VAL A 217 -11.41 12.69 12.19
CA VAL A 217 -12.10 13.41 11.12
C VAL A 217 -11.05 13.72 10.07
N VAL A 218 -11.41 13.79 8.81
CA VAL A 218 -10.45 14.23 7.81
C VAL A 218 -10.16 15.74 7.95
N ILE A 219 -8.93 16.18 7.67
CA ILE A 219 -8.63 17.62 7.56
C ILE A 219 -9.30 18.13 6.29
N GLY A 220 -10.44 18.81 6.43
CA GLY A 220 -11.29 19.25 5.32
C GLY A 220 -12.26 18.16 4.83
N GLU A 221 -12.93 18.40 3.70
CA GLU A 221 -13.58 17.33 2.94
C GLU A 221 -12.50 16.61 2.13
N LEU A 222 -12.34 15.30 2.38
CA LEU A 222 -11.45 14.43 1.62
C LEU A 222 -12.30 13.45 0.84
N HIS A 223 -12.22 13.54 -0.47
CA HIS A 223 -12.73 12.49 -1.33
C HIS A 223 -11.54 11.73 -1.87
N VAL A 224 -11.38 10.49 -1.40
CA VAL A 224 -10.34 9.59 -1.89
C VAL A 224 -10.85 8.95 -3.16
N PHE A 225 -10.32 9.38 -4.30
CA PHE A 225 -10.60 8.74 -5.58
C PHE A 225 -9.54 7.67 -5.82
N SER A 226 -9.97 6.43 -6.08
CA SER A 226 -9.09 5.31 -6.40
C SER A 226 -8.51 5.37 -7.82
N THR A 227 -8.76 6.45 -8.56
CA THR A 227 -8.31 6.60 -9.93
C THR A 227 -6.90 7.20 -9.89
N TRP A 228 -5.91 6.39 -10.27
CA TRP A 228 -4.45 6.61 -10.41
C TRP A 228 -3.57 6.03 -9.27
N ASN A 229 -2.53 5.20 -9.49
CA ASN A 229 -2.31 4.18 -10.53
C ASN A 229 -1.20 3.14 -10.19
N THR A 230 -0.92 2.80 -8.92
CA THR A 230 -0.10 1.59 -8.62
C THR A 230 -0.32 1.12 -7.18
N LEU A 231 -1.04 0.01 -6.99
CA LEU A 231 -0.99 -0.75 -5.75
C LEU A 231 0.18 -1.73 -5.83
N ARG A 232 1.16 -1.59 -4.94
CA ARG A 232 2.25 -2.56 -4.82
C ARG A 232 1.88 -3.58 -3.76
N PHE A 233 1.47 -4.76 -4.19
CA PHE A 233 1.24 -5.88 -3.27
C PHE A 233 2.47 -6.75 -3.16
N LEU A 234 2.76 -7.17 -1.93
CA LEU A 234 3.65 -8.28 -1.69
C LEU A 234 2.79 -9.52 -1.43
N ILE A 235 3.03 -10.58 -2.19
CA ILE A 235 2.30 -11.83 -2.10
C ILE A 235 3.30 -12.94 -1.77
N LEU A 236 2.95 -13.78 -0.79
CA LEU A 236 3.68 -14.98 -0.38
C LEU A 236 3.02 -16.24 -0.91
#